data_AF-A0A964JHE1-F1
#
_entry.id   AF-A0A964JHE1-F1
#
_cell.length_a   1.000
_cell.length_b   1.000
_cell.length_c   1.000
_cell.angle_alpha   90.00
_cell.angle_beta   90.00
_cell.angle_gamma   90.00
#
_symmetry.space_group_name_H-M   'P 1'
#
loop_
_entity.id
_entity.type
_entity.pdbx_description
1 polymer ?
#
loop_
_entity_poly.entity_id
_entity_poly.type
_entity_poly.pdbx_seq_one_letter_code
_entity_poly.pdbx_strand_id
1 'polypeptide(L)'
;MTRQRSTYFRGFTLIELMVVIAIIGVLGSLALPAYQDYAVRAKVSEMMLAATQCKTAVTEAVSTASQADVSTALPRACETQTSKYVSGMVVDANGVITVTGNPNTLRGNTSATANALSLVPVQTGNSLLNGATDGGKSISAWNCGPAAANPLDVKYLPNSCKGTI
;
A
#
# COMPACT_ATOMS: atom_id res chain seq x y z
N MET A 1 -62.05 39.76 7.82
CA MET A 1 -61.96 38.44 7.16
C MET A 1 -60.61 38.33 6.46
N THR A 2 -59.61 37.76 7.13
CA THR A 2 -58.27 37.49 6.58
C THR A 2 -58.28 36.15 5.87
N ARG A 3 -58.09 36.17 4.54
CA ARG A 3 -58.14 35.00 3.66
C ARG A 3 -56.87 34.17 3.85
N GLN A 4 -56.95 33.05 4.58
CA GLN A 4 -55.85 32.07 4.65
C GLN A 4 -55.62 31.47 3.26
N ARG A 5 -54.49 31.79 2.63
CA ARG A 5 -54.00 31.08 1.45
C ARG A 5 -53.43 29.74 1.89
N SER A 6 -54.15 28.66 1.60
CA SER A 6 -53.63 27.29 1.65
C SER A 6 -52.54 27.15 0.58
N THR A 7 -51.28 27.08 1.00
CA THR A 7 -50.17 26.66 0.13
C THR A 7 -50.25 25.15 -0.05
N TYR A 8 -50.77 24.72 -1.19
CA TYR A 8 -50.79 23.32 -1.59
C TYR A 8 -49.35 22.84 -1.78
N PHE A 9 -48.83 22.07 -0.83
CA PHE A 9 -47.57 21.34 -1.01
C PHE A 9 -47.80 20.27 -2.07
N ARG A 10 -47.29 20.49 -3.29
CA ARG A 10 -47.19 19.43 -4.30
C ARG A 10 -46.19 18.41 -3.76
N GLY A 11 -46.68 17.23 -3.38
CA GLY A 11 -45.82 16.11 -2.97
C GLY A 11 -45.01 15.57 -4.15
N PHE A 12 -43.82 15.03 -3.85
CA PHE A 12 -42.95 14.36 -4.82
C PHE A 12 -43.63 13.11 -5.36
N THR A 13 -43.60 12.89 -6.68
CA THR A 13 -44.25 11.72 -7.27
C THR A 13 -43.39 10.45 -7.13
N LEU A 14 -44.02 9.29 -7.01
CA LEU A 14 -43.32 8.00 -6.99
C LEU A 14 -42.50 7.78 -8.26
N ILE A 15 -42.98 8.30 -9.40
CA ILE A 15 -42.27 8.20 -10.68
C ILE A 15 -41.00 9.07 -10.70
N GLU A 16 -41.03 10.28 -10.14
CA GLU A 16 -39.82 11.11 -9.98
C GLU A 16 -38.79 10.39 -9.11
N LEU A 17 -39.24 9.75 -8.04
CA LEU A 17 -38.33 9.03 -7.13
C LEU A 17 -37.71 7.79 -7.79
N MET A 18 -38.49 7.04 -8.59
CA MET A 18 -37.98 5.87 -9.31
C MET A 18 -36.96 6.24 -10.38
N VAL A 19 -37.17 7.34 -11.12
CA VAL A 19 -36.17 7.80 -12.12
C VAL A 19 -34.89 8.24 -11.43
N VAL A 20 -34.97 8.92 -10.29
CA VAL A 20 -33.78 9.33 -9.52
C VAL A 20 -32.99 8.11 -9.03
N ILE A 21 -33.67 7.09 -8.51
CA ILE A 21 -33.00 5.84 -8.08
C ILE A 21 -32.35 5.13 -9.27
N ALA A 22 -33.00 5.11 -10.44
CA ALA A 22 -32.43 4.51 -11.64
C ALA A 22 -31.13 5.21 -12.08
N ILE A 23 -31.11 6.55 -12.06
CA ILE A 23 -29.92 7.34 -12.41
C ILE A 23 -28.80 7.12 -11.39
N ILE A 24 -29.11 7.16 -10.09
CA ILE A 24 -28.14 6.89 -9.02
C ILE A 24 -27.57 5.47 -9.14
N GLY A 25 -28.40 4.49 -9.50
CA GLY A 25 -27.96 3.11 -9.73
C GLY A 25 -26.91 2.99 -10.83
N VAL A 26 -27.15 3.63 -11.98
CA VAL A 26 -26.19 3.64 -13.10
C VAL A 26 -24.89 4.35 -12.71
N LEU A 27 -24.98 5.57 -12.16
CA LEU A 27 -23.79 6.34 -11.77
C LEU A 27 -22.99 5.65 -10.65
N GLY A 28 -23.68 5.04 -9.68
CA GLY A 28 -23.05 4.30 -8.58
C GLY A 28 -22.23 3.11 -9.06
N SER A 29 -22.71 2.39 -10.07
CA SER A 29 -22.00 1.24 -10.63
C SER A 29 -20.63 1.59 -11.25
N LEU A 30 -20.50 2.80 -11.82
CA LEU A 30 -19.25 3.29 -12.41
C LEU A 30 -18.32 3.90 -11.36
N ALA A 31 -18.87 4.59 -10.35
CA ALA A 31 -18.09 5.29 -9.35
C ALA A 31 -17.48 4.35 -8.29
N LEU A 32 -18.24 3.33 -7.86
CA LEU A 32 -17.83 2.44 -6.76
C LEU A 32 -16.48 1.72 -7.01
N PRO A 33 -16.21 1.13 -8.20
CA PRO A 33 -14.93 0.47 -8.46
C PRO A 33 -13.74 1.41 -8.34
N ALA A 34 -13.86 2.63 -8.87
CA ALA A 34 -12.80 3.63 -8.78
C ALA A 34 -12.54 4.05 -7.32
N TYR A 35 -13.60 4.32 -6.55
CA TYR A 35 -13.46 4.66 -5.14
C TYR A 35 -12.81 3.54 -4.30
N GLN A 36 -13.12 2.28 -4.60
CA GLN A 36 -12.46 1.15 -3.95
C GLN A 36 -10.96 1.14 -4.25
N ASP A 37 -10.57 1.39 -5.50
CA ASP A 37 -9.15 1.40 -5.87
C ASP A 37 -8.36 2.53 -5.18
N TYR A 38 -8.96 3.72 -5.04
CA TYR A 38 -8.37 4.81 -4.25
C TYR A 38 -8.26 4.46 -2.77
N ALA A 39 -9.29 3.84 -2.19
CA ALA A 39 -9.29 3.42 -0.80
C ALA A 39 -8.23 2.34 -0.52
N VAL A 40 -8.02 1.39 -1.44
CA VAL A 40 -6.95 0.40 -1.33
C VAL A 40 -5.59 1.08 -1.40
N ARG A 41 -5.37 1.99 -2.36
CA ARG A 41 -4.09 2.73 -2.47
C ARG A 41 -3.75 3.50 -1.20
N ALA A 42 -4.74 4.11 -0.55
CA ALA A 42 -4.53 4.80 0.73
C ALA A 42 -4.06 3.82 1.83
N LYS A 43 -4.64 2.62 1.90
CA LYS A 43 -4.22 1.58 2.86
C LYS A 43 -2.83 1.03 2.54
N VAL A 44 -2.45 0.96 1.27
CA VAL A 44 -1.10 0.55 0.84
C VAL A 44 -0.05 1.57 1.27
N SER A 45 -0.38 2.86 1.26
CA SER A 45 0.50 3.88 1.85
C SER A 45 0.75 3.64 3.34
N GLU A 46 -0.25 3.18 4.11
CA GLU A 46 -0.06 2.77 5.51
C GLU A 46 0.86 1.55 5.64
N MET A 47 0.78 0.60 4.70
CA MET A 47 1.72 -0.53 4.67
C MET A 47 3.16 -0.07 4.46
N MET A 48 3.38 0.92 3.59
CA MET A 48 4.70 1.52 3.40
C MET A 48 5.19 2.28 4.64
N LEU A 49 4.30 3.00 5.32
CA LEU A 49 4.65 3.68 6.57
C LEU A 49 5.10 2.67 7.64
N ALA A 50 4.40 1.54 7.76
CA ALA A 50 4.82 0.47 8.66
C ALA A 50 6.23 -0.07 8.32
N ALA A 51 6.60 -0.12 7.04
CA ALA A 51 7.92 -0.56 6.59
C ALA A 51 9.05 0.44 6.85
N THR A 52 8.72 1.69 7.18
CA THR A 52 9.72 2.76 7.36
C THR A 52 10.63 2.49 8.56
N GLN A 53 10.12 1.82 9.60
CA GLN A 53 10.94 1.40 10.74
C GLN A 53 12.01 0.38 10.31
N CYS A 54 11.61 -0.65 9.57
CA CYS A 54 12.55 -1.64 9.05
C CYS A 54 13.54 -1.04 8.04
N LYS A 55 13.08 -0.09 7.22
CA LYS A 55 13.94 0.66 6.30
C LYS A 55 15.08 1.36 7.03
N THR A 56 14.78 2.04 8.14
CA THR A 56 15.80 2.69 8.97
C THR A 56 16.71 1.67 9.61
N ALA A 57 16.16 0.59 10.20
CA ALA A 57 16.95 -0.43 10.87
C ALA A 57 17.91 -1.18 9.93
N VAL A 58 17.46 -1.51 8.71
CA VAL A 58 18.32 -2.07 7.66
C VAL A 58 19.41 -1.09 7.25
N THR A 59 19.07 0.19 7.09
CA THR A 59 20.05 1.23 6.73
C THR A 59 21.12 1.38 7.81
N GLU A 60 20.74 1.36 9.08
CA GLU A 60 21.65 1.42 10.21
C GLU A 60 22.51 0.15 10.30
N ALA A 61 21.91 -1.04 10.15
CA ALA A 61 22.63 -2.31 10.19
C ALA A 61 23.70 -2.42 9.10
N VAL A 62 23.41 -1.92 7.89
CA VAL A 62 24.41 -1.89 6.81
C VAL A 62 25.47 -0.83 7.07
N SER A 63 25.10 0.40 7.42
CA SER A 63 26.04 1.51 7.54
C SER A 63 26.98 1.42 8.75
N THR A 64 26.54 0.77 9.84
CA THR A 64 27.35 0.58 11.06
C THR A 64 28.15 -0.71 11.08
N ALA A 65 27.93 -1.60 10.11
CA ALA A 65 28.63 -2.89 10.07
C ALA A 65 30.13 -2.72 9.84
N SER A 66 30.91 -3.45 10.64
CA SER A 66 32.36 -3.56 10.48
C SER A 66 32.77 -4.68 9.52
N GLN A 67 31.86 -5.60 9.20
CA GLN A 67 32.06 -6.69 8.27
C GLN A 67 31.37 -6.38 6.94
N ALA A 68 31.98 -6.83 5.82
CA ALA A 68 31.38 -6.69 4.50
C ALA A 68 30.13 -7.58 4.34
N ASP A 69 30.12 -8.74 5.00
CA ASP A 69 28.97 -9.65 5.03
C ASP A 69 28.05 -9.34 6.21
N VAL A 70 26.86 -8.85 5.90
CA VAL A 70 25.75 -8.57 6.79
C VAL A 70 24.52 -9.44 6.48
N SER A 71 24.64 -10.40 5.58
CA SER A 71 23.53 -11.20 5.06
C SER A 71 22.74 -11.96 6.15
N THR A 72 23.40 -12.35 7.23
CA THR A 72 22.77 -13.02 8.39
C THR A 72 22.19 -12.04 9.41
N ALA A 73 22.66 -10.78 9.40
CA ALA A 73 22.21 -9.73 10.32
C ALA A 73 20.96 -9.03 9.79
N LEU A 74 20.87 -8.77 8.48
CA LEU A 74 19.76 -8.04 7.85
C LEU A 74 18.38 -8.66 8.10
N PRO A 75 18.18 -9.99 8.01
CA PRO A 75 16.89 -10.61 8.33
C PRO A 75 16.44 -10.41 9.78
N ARG A 76 17.38 -10.10 10.68
CA ARG A 76 17.15 -9.87 12.11
C ARG A 76 17.17 -8.40 12.49
N ALA A 77 17.44 -7.50 11.52
CA ALA A 77 17.56 -6.06 11.76
C ALA A 77 16.21 -5.43 12.10
N CYS A 78 15.10 -6.04 11.68
CA CYS A 78 13.76 -5.57 11.99
C CYS A 78 12.87 -6.71 12.48
N GLU A 79 12.09 -6.43 13.52
CA GLU A 79 11.01 -7.31 13.93
C GLU A 79 9.80 -7.17 13.01
N THR A 80 9.09 -8.28 12.79
CA THR A 80 7.87 -8.30 12.00
C THR A 80 6.82 -7.35 12.58
N GLN A 81 6.50 -6.30 11.83
CA GLN A 81 5.44 -5.37 12.17
C GLN A 81 4.09 -5.89 11.67
N THR A 82 3.10 -5.98 12.56
CA THR A 82 1.72 -6.30 12.20
C THR A 82 0.82 -5.10 12.49
N SER A 83 -0.10 -4.80 11.57
CA SER A 83 -1.06 -3.72 11.73
C SER A 83 -2.42 -4.13 11.19
N LYS A 84 -3.41 -3.22 11.23
CA LYS A 84 -4.71 -3.46 10.62
C LYS A 84 -4.61 -3.88 9.15
N TYR A 85 -3.63 -3.35 8.41
CA TYR A 85 -3.45 -3.61 6.97
C TYR A 85 -2.23 -4.48 6.66
N VAL A 86 -1.34 -4.72 7.61
CA VAL A 86 -0.14 -5.54 7.45
C VAL A 86 -0.28 -6.84 8.25
N SER A 87 -0.26 -7.96 7.56
CA SER A 87 -0.28 -9.30 8.17
C SER A 87 1.10 -9.81 8.57
N GLY A 88 2.16 -9.32 7.91
CA GLY A 88 3.53 -9.69 8.23
C GLY A 88 4.53 -8.91 7.39
N MET A 89 5.79 -9.00 7.79
CA MET A 89 6.91 -8.34 7.16
C MET A 89 8.17 -9.17 7.36
N VAL A 90 8.96 -9.30 6.29
CA VAL A 90 10.20 -10.10 6.28
C VAL A 90 11.28 -9.29 5.58
N VAL A 91 12.50 -9.35 6.12
CA VAL A 91 13.70 -8.79 5.49
C VAL A 91 14.56 -9.95 5.01
N ASP A 92 15.04 -9.89 3.77
CA ASP A 92 15.92 -10.93 3.22
C ASP A 92 17.42 -10.64 3.50
N ALA A 93 18.27 -11.55 3.03
CA ALA A 93 19.72 -11.46 3.16
C ALA A 93 20.32 -10.24 2.42
N ASN A 94 19.60 -9.62 1.51
CA ASN A 94 20.02 -8.42 0.77
C ASN A 94 19.31 -7.15 1.28
N GLY A 95 18.62 -7.23 2.42
CA GLY A 95 17.92 -6.09 3.01
C GLY A 95 16.63 -5.73 2.28
N VAL A 96 16.12 -6.57 1.38
CA VAL A 96 14.82 -6.38 0.73
C VAL A 96 13.74 -6.63 1.76
N ILE A 97 12.90 -5.63 1.96
CA ILE A 97 11.79 -5.67 2.91
C ILE A 97 10.54 -6.04 2.15
N THR A 98 9.97 -7.22 2.41
CA THR A 98 8.69 -7.65 1.86
C THR A 98 7.60 -7.44 2.89
N VAL A 99 6.60 -6.61 2.55
CA VAL A 99 5.46 -6.32 3.40
C VAL A 99 4.25 -7.05 2.85
N THR A 100 3.65 -7.92 3.67
CA THR A 100 2.48 -8.71 3.29
C THR A 100 1.23 -8.09 3.90
N GLY A 101 0.35 -7.58 3.04
CA GLY A 101 -0.90 -6.97 3.45
C GLY A 101 -1.96 -7.97 3.90
N ASN A 102 -2.89 -7.56 4.76
CA ASN A 102 -4.02 -8.40 5.16
C ASN A 102 -5.14 -8.29 4.10
N PRO A 103 -5.46 -9.36 3.35
CA PRO A 103 -6.44 -9.30 2.27
C PRO A 103 -7.86 -8.96 2.76
N ASN A 104 -8.19 -9.34 4.00
CA ASN A 104 -9.52 -9.09 4.58
C ASN A 104 -9.77 -7.60 4.86
N THR A 105 -8.71 -6.82 5.10
CA THR A 105 -8.83 -5.40 5.48
C THR A 105 -8.45 -4.45 4.34
N LEU A 106 -7.59 -4.88 3.42
CA LEU A 106 -7.27 -4.14 2.19
C LEU A 106 -8.53 -3.97 1.33
N ARG A 107 -9.34 -5.03 1.15
CA ARG A 107 -10.57 -5.05 0.34
C ARG A 107 -10.27 -4.65 -1.13
N GLY A 108 -11.30 -4.57 -1.99
CA GLY A 108 -11.11 -4.47 -3.44
C GLY A 108 -10.74 -5.82 -4.06
N ASN A 109 -10.00 -5.82 -5.17
CA ASN A 109 -9.57 -7.05 -5.84
C ASN A 109 -8.25 -7.63 -5.25
N THR A 110 -7.99 -7.38 -3.96
CA THR A 110 -6.83 -7.91 -3.24
C THR A 110 -7.14 -9.29 -2.67
N SER A 111 -6.17 -10.20 -2.68
CA SER A 111 -6.32 -11.59 -2.25
C SER A 111 -5.06 -12.06 -1.52
N ALA A 112 -5.09 -13.25 -0.93
CA ALA A 112 -3.91 -13.88 -0.32
C ALA A 112 -2.74 -14.05 -1.32
N THR A 113 -3.03 -14.00 -2.62
CA THR A 113 -2.05 -14.08 -3.71
C THR A 113 -1.74 -12.73 -4.37
N ALA A 114 -2.31 -11.64 -3.87
CA ALA A 114 -2.19 -10.30 -4.46
C ALA A 114 -2.29 -9.21 -3.37
N ASN A 115 -1.31 -9.20 -2.47
CA ASN A 115 -1.31 -8.39 -1.25
C ASN A 115 0.08 -7.96 -0.78
N ALA A 116 1.16 -8.28 -1.49
CA ALA A 116 2.52 -8.00 -1.04
C ALA A 116 3.23 -6.94 -1.90
N LEU A 117 3.99 -6.08 -1.23
CA LEU A 117 4.87 -5.08 -1.83
C LEU A 117 6.27 -5.25 -1.24
N SER A 118 7.30 -4.87 -1.99
CA SER A 118 8.69 -4.92 -1.53
C SER A 118 9.38 -3.57 -1.63
N LEU A 119 10.27 -3.31 -0.69
CA LEU A 119 11.20 -2.19 -0.68
C LEU A 119 12.61 -2.74 -0.82
N VAL A 120 13.32 -2.30 -1.87
CA VAL A 120 14.65 -2.76 -2.22
C VAL A 120 15.65 -1.64 -1.94
N PRO A 121 16.66 -1.85 -1.07
CA PRO A 121 17.71 -0.88 -0.82
C PRO A 121 18.66 -0.75 -2.02
N VAL A 122 19.05 0.49 -2.33
CA VAL A 122 19.96 0.84 -3.43
C VAL A 122 21.22 1.45 -2.87
N GLN A 123 22.35 0.79 -3.05
CA GLN A 123 23.64 1.19 -2.50
C GLN A 123 24.16 2.45 -3.18
N THR A 124 24.28 2.46 -4.51
CA THR A 124 24.70 3.64 -5.28
C THR A 124 24.18 3.59 -6.71
N GLY A 125 23.60 4.71 -7.19
CA GLY A 125 23.02 4.80 -8.53
C GLY A 125 21.83 3.85 -8.68
N ASN A 126 21.99 2.82 -9.50
CA ASN A 126 20.99 1.76 -9.69
C ASN A 126 21.46 0.40 -9.14
N SER A 127 22.58 0.34 -8.43
CA SER A 127 23.10 -0.90 -7.86
C SER A 127 22.34 -1.24 -6.59
N LEU A 128 21.65 -2.37 -6.60
CA LEU A 128 20.96 -2.91 -5.43
C LEU A 128 21.98 -3.31 -4.36
N LEU A 129 21.58 -3.26 -3.09
CA LEU A 129 22.41 -3.75 -1.98
C LEU A 129 22.65 -5.26 -2.13
N ASN A 130 23.90 -5.67 -1.94
CA ASN A 130 24.28 -7.05 -1.73
C ASN A 130 24.73 -7.25 -0.28
N GLY A 131 23.93 -7.99 0.49
CA GLY A 131 24.21 -8.19 1.90
C GLY A 131 25.51 -8.95 2.19
N ALA A 132 26.08 -9.67 1.22
CA ALA A 132 27.35 -10.38 1.41
C ALA A 132 28.60 -9.49 1.27
N THR A 133 28.47 -8.32 0.62
CA THR A 133 29.65 -7.50 0.25
C THR A 133 29.56 -6.03 0.64
N ASP A 134 28.37 -5.53 0.97
CA ASP A 134 28.10 -4.10 1.10
C ASP A 134 27.96 -3.61 2.54
N GLY A 135 28.27 -4.45 3.52
CA GLY A 135 28.39 -4.00 4.91
C GLY A 135 29.42 -2.88 5.06
N GLY A 136 29.07 -1.85 5.83
CA GLY A 136 29.83 -0.61 6.00
C GLY A 136 29.61 0.44 4.89
N LYS A 137 28.83 0.13 3.85
CA LYS A 137 28.48 1.09 2.79
C LYS A 137 27.20 1.85 3.12
N SER A 138 27.01 3.02 2.49
CA SER A 138 25.78 3.80 2.63
C SER A 138 24.71 3.37 1.62
N ILE A 139 23.45 3.41 2.04
CA ILE A 139 22.29 3.21 1.16
C ILE A 139 21.85 4.58 0.62
N SER A 140 21.93 4.75 -0.70
CA SER A 140 21.62 6.03 -1.37
C SER A 140 20.13 6.25 -1.62
N ALA A 141 19.38 5.19 -1.90
CA ALA A 141 17.95 5.26 -2.20
C ALA A 141 17.23 3.95 -1.85
N TRP A 142 15.91 3.99 -1.92
CA TRP A 142 15.06 2.81 -1.75
C TRP A 142 14.03 2.78 -2.87
N ASN A 143 14.08 1.72 -3.66
CA ASN A 143 13.06 1.46 -4.66
C ASN A 143 11.92 0.67 -4.01
N CYS A 144 10.71 0.83 -4.52
CA CYS A 144 9.57 0.05 -4.06
C CYS A 144 8.73 -0.39 -5.25
N GLY A 145 8.12 -1.56 -5.11
CA GLY A 145 7.41 -2.22 -6.20
C GLY A 145 6.57 -3.41 -5.71
N PRO A 146 5.93 -4.13 -6.63
CA PRO A 146 5.25 -5.39 -6.31
C PRO A 146 6.27 -6.42 -5.79
N ALA A 147 5.90 -7.17 -4.76
CA ALA A 147 6.77 -8.23 -4.23
C ALA A 147 6.93 -9.39 -5.22
N ALA A 148 8.03 -10.13 -5.14
CA ALA A 148 8.28 -11.31 -5.98
C ALA A 148 7.25 -12.43 -5.75
N ALA A 149 6.78 -12.58 -4.50
CA ALA A 149 5.69 -13.48 -4.14
C ALA A 149 4.42 -12.68 -3.84
N ASN A 150 3.29 -13.15 -4.34
CA ASN A 150 1.96 -12.55 -4.15
C ASN A 150 1.89 -11.05 -4.51
N PRO A 151 2.34 -10.66 -5.72
CA PRO A 151 2.51 -9.27 -6.10
C PRO A 151 1.18 -8.51 -6.00
N LEU A 152 1.21 -7.39 -5.28
CA LEU A 152 0.12 -6.43 -5.30
C LEU A 152 0.05 -5.76 -6.68
N ASP A 153 -1.17 -5.61 -7.21
CA ASP A 153 -1.40 -4.95 -8.50
C ASP A 153 -0.86 -3.50 -8.49
N VAL A 154 -0.13 -3.12 -9.54
CA VAL A 154 0.50 -1.80 -9.74
C VAL A 154 -0.50 -0.64 -9.65
N LYS A 155 -1.79 -0.89 -9.90
CA LYS A 155 -2.83 0.14 -9.72
C LYS A 155 -3.03 0.55 -8.26
N TYR A 156 -2.74 -0.36 -7.31
CA TYR A 156 -2.85 -0.14 -5.87
C TYR A 156 -1.59 0.47 -5.26
N LEU A 157 -0.46 0.40 -5.95
CA LEU A 157 0.78 1.00 -5.48
C LEU A 157 0.74 2.54 -5.61
N PRO A 158 1.29 3.27 -4.62
CA PRO A 158 1.53 4.71 -4.72
C PRO A 158 2.43 5.01 -5.92
N ASN A 159 2.37 6.23 -6.44
CA ASN A 159 3.11 6.58 -7.64
C ASN A 159 4.63 6.46 -7.47
N SER A 160 5.13 6.61 -6.23
CA SER A 160 6.53 6.39 -5.86
C SER A 160 6.97 4.93 -5.94
N CYS A 161 6.04 3.96 -5.98
CA CYS A 161 6.31 2.52 -5.98
C CYS A 161 5.83 1.79 -7.23
N LYS A 162 5.66 2.52 -8.32
CA LYS A 162 5.32 1.92 -9.62
C LYS A 162 6.58 1.62 -10.46
N GLY A 163 7.77 1.96 -9.95
CA GLY A 163 9.03 1.65 -10.61
C GLY A 163 9.30 0.15 -10.59
N THR A 164 9.98 -0.34 -11.62
CA THR A 164 10.54 -1.71 -11.62
C THR A 164 11.68 -1.77 -10.59
N ILE A 165 11.56 -2.71 -9.66
CA ILE A 165 12.58 -3.09 -8.68
C ILE A 165 13.51 -4.15 -9.25
#